data_AF-A0A1T0A504-F1
#
_entry.id   AF-A0A1T0A504-F1
#
_cell.length_a   1.000
_cell.length_b   1.000
_cell.length_c   1.000
_cell.angle_alpha   90.00
_cell.angle_beta   90.00
_cell.angle_gamma   90.00
#
_symmetry.space_group_name_H-M   'P 1'
#
loop_
_entity.id
_entity.type
_entity.pdbx_description
1 polymer ?
#
loop_
_entity_poly.entity_id
_entity_poly.type
_entity_poly.pdbx_seq_one_letter_code
_entity_poly.pdbx_strand_id
1 'polypeptide(L)'
;MKKLFVLLSALFLTFSASADNLDAQREKVKQIFLSDEEPKVKDAIWTTPTTFKVGVFDDGTRRDGYAGYVCLVLYENGFKDTGVFVHVIDIKKLVSTGEWVVLGQAYCKQ
;
A
#
# COMPACT_ATOMS: atom_id res chain seq x y z
N MET A 1 38.69 -3.43 50.70
CA MET A 1 39.01 -2.51 49.57
C MET A 1 39.68 -3.37 48.51
N LYS A 2 39.25 -3.48 47.26
CA LYS A 2 38.81 -2.47 46.32
C LYS A 2 38.00 -3.19 45.23
N LYS A 3 36.89 -2.58 44.83
CA LYS A 3 35.96 -3.03 43.80
C LYS A 3 36.70 -3.14 42.46
N LEU A 4 36.37 -4.14 41.64
CA LEU A 4 36.54 -4.02 40.19
C LEU A 4 35.36 -4.70 39.50
N PHE A 5 34.39 -3.87 39.15
CA PHE A 5 33.29 -4.19 38.24
C PHE A 5 33.88 -4.38 36.84
N VAL A 6 33.58 -5.49 36.18
CA VAL A 6 33.87 -5.71 34.76
C VAL A 6 32.56 -5.96 34.02
N LEU A 7 32.10 -4.89 33.36
CA LEU A 7 31.50 -4.79 32.03
C LEU A 7 30.54 -5.91 31.58
N LEU A 8 29.25 -5.65 31.73
CA LEU A 8 28.20 -6.24 30.90
C LEU A 8 27.71 -5.16 29.91
N SER A 9 28.46 -4.94 28.84
CA SER A 9 28.04 -4.06 27.74
C SER A 9 26.96 -4.78 26.93
N ALA A 10 25.69 -4.50 27.25
CA ALA A 10 24.54 -4.91 26.48
C ALA A 10 24.54 -4.16 25.14
N LEU A 11 24.97 -4.85 24.08
CA LEU A 11 24.77 -4.41 22.69
C LEU A 11 23.28 -4.64 22.35
N PHE A 12 22.43 -3.68 22.70
CA PHE A 12 21.06 -3.65 22.18
C PHE A 12 21.11 -3.21 20.71
N LEU A 13 21.01 -4.16 19.80
CA LEU A 13 20.75 -3.92 18.38
C LEU A 13 19.34 -3.36 18.22
N THR A 14 19.17 -2.05 18.27
CA THR A 14 17.91 -1.37 17.91
C THR A 14 17.86 -1.18 16.39
N PHE A 15 17.41 -2.19 15.65
CA PHE A 15 17.10 -2.08 14.21
C PHE A 15 15.61 -2.41 14.00
N SER A 16 14.70 -1.48 14.29
CA SER A 16 13.26 -1.71 14.03
C SER A 16 12.47 -0.49 13.54
N ALA A 17 13.03 0.72 13.55
CA ALA A 17 12.24 1.93 13.22
C ALA A 17 11.75 2.02 11.75
N SER A 18 12.44 1.37 10.80
CA SER A 18 12.17 1.57 9.37
C SER A 18 11.05 0.70 8.82
N ALA A 19 10.84 -0.51 9.35
CA ALA A 19 9.79 -1.42 8.90
C ALA A 19 8.41 -0.94 9.37
N ASP A 20 8.32 -0.52 10.64
CA ASP A 20 7.09 0.00 11.25
C ASP A 20 6.55 1.24 10.53
N ASN A 21 7.46 2.10 10.02
CA ASN A 21 7.07 3.30 9.29
C ASN A 21 6.43 2.97 7.93
N LEU A 22 7.02 2.04 7.16
CA LEU A 22 6.49 1.67 5.84
C LEU A 22 5.12 0.99 5.95
N ASP A 23 4.91 0.15 6.95
CA ASP A 23 3.60 -0.46 7.21
C ASP A 23 2.55 0.57 7.60
N ALA A 24 2.92 1.55 8.45
CA ALA A 24 2.04 2.67 8.78
C ALA A 24 1.67 3.51 7.54
N GLN A 25 2.62 3.77 6.64
CA GLN A 25 2.35 4.48 5.38
C GLN A 25 1.42 3.68 4.45
N ARG A 26 1.63 2.37 4.34
CA ARG A 26 0.78 1.48 3.54
C ARG A 26 -0.65 1.45 4.07
N GLU A 27 -0.81 1.34 5.39
CA GLU A 27 -2.13 1.36 6.01
C GLU A 27 -2.79 2.73 5.86
N LYS A 28 -2.03 3.84 6.01
CA LYS A 28 -2.55 5.19 5.76
C LYS A 28 -3.15 5.31 4.36
N VAL A 29 -2.43 4.91 3.32
CA VAL A 29 -2.92 4.97 1.93
C VAL A 29 -4.14 4.07 1.74
N LYS A 30 -4.12 2.86 2.28
CA LYS A 30 -5.30 1.97 2.24
C LYS A 30 -6.53 2.64 2.85
N GLN A 31 -6.38 3.31 3.99
CA GLN A 31 -7.48 3.99 4.66
C GLN A 31 -8.02 5.19 3.88
N ILE A 32 -7.18 5.93 3.15
CA ILE A 32 -7.66 7.00 2.24
C ILE A 32 -8.66 6.42 1.23
N PHE A 33 -8.31 5.32 0.58
CA PHE A 33 -9.18 4.68 -0.41
C PHE A 33 -10.39 3.95 0.18
N LEU A 34 -10.38 3.63 1.48
CA LEU A 34 -11.56 3.08 2.17
C LEU A 34 -12.45 4.16 2.80
N SER A 35 -12.02 5.42 2.77
CA SER A 35 -12.75 6.54 3.35
C SER A 35 -13.83 7.10 2.40
N ASP A 36 -14.65 8.01 2.94
CA ASP A 36 -15.66 8.73 2.17
C ASP A 36 -15.08 9.69 1.12
N GLU A 37 -13.77 9.94 1.12
CA GLU A 37 -13.08 10.69 0.06
C GLU A 37 -13.10 9.92 -1.28
N GLU A 38 -13.20 8.59 -1.23
CA GLU A 38 -13.13 7.70 -2.39
C GLU A 38 -14.37 6.80 -2.50
N PRO A 39 -15.60 7.36 -2.63
CA PRO A 39 -16.86 6.60 -2.48
C PRO A 39 -17.09 5.52 -3.55
N LYS A 40 -16.33 5.56 -4.66
CA LYS A 40 -16.38 4.54 -5.71
C LYS A 40 -15.63 3.27 -5.32
N VAL A 41 -14.67 3.38 -4.42
CA VAL A 41 -13.89 2.25 -3.90
C VAL A 41 -14.75 1.44 -2.95
N LYS A 42 -14.57 0.13 -3.00
CA LYS A 42 -15.27 -0.85 -2.17
C LYS A 42 -14.30 -1.67 -1.32
N ASP A 43 -13.06 -1.77 -1.77
CA ASP A 43 -11.97 -2.37 -1.01
C ASP A 43 -10.62 -1.85 -1.50
N ALA A 44 -9.59 -1.93 -0.66
CA ALA A 44 -8.23 -1.57 -1.01
C ALA A 44 -7.23 -2.45 -0.25
N ILE A 45 -6.22 -2.98 -0.95
CA ILE A 45 -5.29 -3.93 -0.36
C ILE A 45 -3.90 -3.90 -1.01
N TRP A 46 -2.88 -4.05 -0.18
CA TRP A 46 -1.53 -4.39 -0.60
C TRP A 46 -1.41 -5.91 -0.75
N THR A 47 -1.25 -6.38 -1.98
CA THR A 47 -1.10 -7.83 -2.25
C THR A 47 0.34 -8.29 -2.27
N THR A 48 1.27 -7.35 -2.46
CA THR A 48 2.72 -7.53 -2.32
C THR A 48 3.29 -6.22 -1.75
N PRO A 49 4.58 -6.16 -1.36
CA PRO A 49 5.23 -4.92 -0.92
C PRO A 49 5.15 -3.76 -1.94
N THR A 50 4.98 -4.07 -3.23
CA THR A 50 4.96 -3.10 -4.34
C THR A 50 3.74 -3.27 -5.25
N THR A 51 2.66 -3.92 -4.79
CA THR A 51 1.42 -4.05 -5.57
C THR A 51 0.22 -3.66 -4.73
N PHE A 52 -0.37 -2.53 -5.09
CA PHE A 52 -1.57 -2.00 -4.45
C PHE A 52 -2.77 -2.20 -5.37
N LYS A 53 -3.86 -2.74 -4.82
CA LYS A 53 -5.09 -3.00 -5.57
C LYS A 53 -6.24 -2.23 -4.97
N VAL A 54 -7.04 -1.63 -5.84
CA VAL A 54 -8.26 -0.91 -5.49
C VAL A 54 -9.45 -1.61 -6.16
N GLY A 55 -10.40 -2.06 -5.34
CA GLY A 55 -11.63 -2.73 -5.76
C GLY A 55 -12.74 -1.73 -6.03
N VAL A 56 -13.29 -1.76 -7.23
CA VAL A 56 -14.46 -0.96 -7.65
C VAL A 56 -15.48 -1.84 -8.34
N PHE A 57 -16.70 -1.34 -8.54
CA PHE A 57 -17.64 -1.98 -9.46
C PHE A 57 -17.30 -1.61 -10.90
N ASP A 58 -17.30 -2.61 -11.77
CA ASP A 58 -17.16 -2.40 -13.22
C ASP A 58 -18.39 -1.67 -13.77
N ASP A 59 -18.16 -0.57 -14.46
CA ASP A 59 -19.16 0.22 -15.17
C ASP A 59 -18.97 0.18 -16.70
N GLY A 60 -18.10 -0.70 -17.18
CA GLY A 60 -17.75 -0.85 -18.59
C GLY A 60 -16.70 0.15 -19.10
N THR A 61 -16.16 1.03 -18.24
CA THR A 61 -15.14 1.99 -18.63
C THR A 61 -13.73 1.54 -18.25
N ARG A 62 -12.73 1.90 -19.07
CA ARG A 62 -11.32 1.68 -18.73
C ARG A 62 -10.94 2.51 -17.50
N ARG A 63 -10.18 1.90 -16.57
CA ARG A 63 -9.79 2.55 -15.30
C ARG A 63 -8.32 2.94 -15.21
N ASP A 64 -7.57 2.92 -16.31
CA ASP A 64 -6.13 3.29 -16.29
C ASP A 64 -5.92 4.72 -15.78
N GLY A 65 -6.81 5.66 -16.13
CA GLY A 65 -6.77 7.03 -15.61
C GLY A 65 -6.97 7.09 -14.09
N TYR A 66 -7.85 6.26 -13.54
CA TYR A 66 -8.04 6.16 -12.10
C TYR A 66 -6.84 5.49 -11.42
N ALA A 67 -6.25 4.47 -12.03
CA ALA A 67 -4.99 3.88 -11.57
C ALA A 67 -3.86 4.93 -11.54
N GLY A 68 -3.80 5.82 -12.53
CA GLY A 68 -2.88 6.96 -12.56
C GLY A 68 -3.12 7.95 -11.41
N TYR A 69 -4.38 8.25 -11.09
CA TYR A 69 -4.73 9.05 -9.91
C TYR A 69 -4.29 8.38 -8.61
N VAL A 70 -4.49 7.06 -8.46
CA VAL A 70 -4.01 6.31 -7.29
C VAL A 70 -2.49 6.45 -7.13
N CYS A 71 -1.73 6.45 -8.24
CA CYS A 71 -0.29 6.73 -8.18
C CYS A 71 0.03 8.15 -7.66
N LEU A 72 -0.79 9.16 -7.95
CA LEU A 72 -0.60 10.51 -7.40
C LEU A 72 -0.79 10.52 -5.88
N VAL A 73 -1.85 9.89 -5.38
CA VAL A 73 -2.10 9.76 -3.93
C VAL A 73 -0.96 8.99 -3.24
N LEU A 74 -0.49 7.89 -3.86
CA LEU A 74 0.66 7.13 -3.38
C LEU A 74 1.91 8.02 -3.30
N TYR A 75 2.16 8.84 -4.32
CA TYR A 75 3.29 9.76 -4.33
C TYR A 75 3.20 10.75 -3.16
N GLU A 76 2.05 11.42 -2.98
CA GLU A 76 1.83 12.37 -1.89
C GLU A 76 1.99 11.75 -0.49
N ASN A 77 1.93 10.42 -0.38
CA ASN A 77 2.07 9.67 0.87
C ASN A 77 3.41 8.91 0.99
N GLY A 78 4.40 9.28 0.17
CA GLY A 78 5.79 8.84 0.34
C GLY A 78 6.19 7.59 -0.46
N PHE A 79 5.39 7.20 -1.46
CA PHE A 79 5.71 6.08 -2.36
C PHE A 79 6.35 6.53 -3.68
N LYS A 80 6.91 7.75 -3.73
CA LYS A 80 7.67 8.24 -4.90
C LYS A 80 8.79 7.26 -5.26
N ASP A 81 8.94 6.94 -6.54
CA ASP A 81 10.04 6.11 -7.06
C ASP A 81 10.17 4.70 -6.42
N THR A 82 9.16 4.24 -5.67
CA THR A 82 9.18 2.92 -4.99
C THR A 82 8.80 1.77 -5.91
N GLY A 83 8.43 2.06 -7.17
CA GLY A 83 8.07 1.05 -8.16
C GLY A 83 6.76 0.33 -7.87
N VAL A 84 5.83 0.99 -7.17
CA VAL A 84 4.50 0.42 -6.90
C VAL A 84 3.72 0.25 -8.21
N PHE A 85 3.12 -0.93 -8.36
CA PHE A 85 2.20 -1.23 -9.43
C PHE A 85 0.76 -1.23 -8.91
N VAL A 86 -0.08 -0.39 -9.49
CA VAL A 86 -1.48 -0.24 -9.12
C VAL A 86 -2.36 -1.04 -10.07
N HIS A 87 -3.27 -1.85 -9.53
CA HIS A 87 -4.38 -2.42 -10.28
C HIS A 87 -5.72 -1.91 -9.73
N VAL A 88 -6.60 -1.49 -10.63
CA VAL A 88 -8.02 -1.29 -10.34
C VAL A 88 -8.73 -2.56 -10.79
N ILE A 89 -9.45 -3.22 -9.88
CA ILE A 89 -10.06 -4.53 -10.12
C ILE A 89 -11.58 -4.50 -9.94
N ASP A 90 -12.27 -5.41 -10.62
CA ASP A 90 -13.70 -5.65 -10.37
C ASP A 90 -13.87 -6.47 -9.08
N ILE A 91 -14.29 -5.79 -8.03
CA ILE A 91 -14.53 -6.42 -6.72
C ILE A 91 -15.70 -7.40 -6.76
N LYS A 92 -16.71 -7.16 -7.60
CA LYS A 92 -17.87 -8.05 -7.74
C LYS A 92 -17.44 -9.36 -8.38
N LYS A 93 -16.57 -9.31 -9.40
CA LYS A 93 -16.00 -10.53 -10.01
C LYS A 93 -15.11 -11.27 -9.03
N LEU A 94 -14.24 -10.58 -8.30
CA LEU A 94 -13.40 -11.22 -7.29
C LEU A 94 -14.25 -11.97 -6.24
N VAL A 95 -15.29 -11.34 -5.70
CA VAL A 95 -16.14 -11.97 -4.67
C VAL A 95 -16.97 -13.12 -5.23
N SER A 96 -17.47 -13.01 -6.48
CA SER A 96 -18.36 -14.03 -7.05
C SER A 96 -17.64 -15.21 -7.69
N THR A 97 -16.39 -15.03 -8.14
CA THR A 97 -15.66 -16.05 -8.93
C THR A 97 -14.27 -16.36 -8.38
N GLY A 98 -13.71 -15.51 -7.51
CA GLY A 98 -12.31 -15.59 -7.08
C GLY A 98 -11.32 -15.00 -8.09
N GLU A 99 -11.78 -14.50 -9.24
CA GLU A 99 -10.91 -13.99 -10.29
C GLU A 99 -10.55 -12.51 -10.11
N TRP A 100 -9.26 -12.20 -10.30
CA TRP A 100 -8.73 -10.84 -10.27
C TRP A 100 -8.84 -10.19 -11.66
N VAL A 101 -10.04 -9.73 -12.01
CA VAL A 101 -10.27 -9.01 -13.27
C VAL A 101 -9.76 -7.58 -13.15
N VAL A 102 -8.71 -7.24 -13.92
CA VAL A 102 -8.12 -5.90 -13.96
C VAL A 102 -8.87 -5.00 -14.94
N LEU A 103 -9.45 -3.91 -14.43
CA LEU A 103 -10.17 -2.89 -15.20
C LEU A 103 -9.26 -1.73 -15.64
N GLY A 104 -8.13 -1.57 -14.97
CA GLY A 104 -7.11 -0.58 -15.30
C GLY A 104 -5.86 -0.76 -14.44
N GLN A 105 -4.74 -0.25 -14.93
CA GLN A 105 -3.45 -0.41 -14.24
C GLN A 105 -2.53 0.77 -14.49
N ALA A 106 -1.63 1.03 -13.53
CA ALA A 106 -0.61 2.06 -13.66
C ALA A 106 0.63 1.67 -12.87
N TYR A 107 1.80 1.83 -13.49
CA TYR A 107 3.08 1.70 -12.79
C TYR A 107 3.52 3.09 -12.31
N CYS A 108 3.68 3.26 -11.00
CA CYS A 108 3.96 4.55 -10.39
C CYS A 108 5.45 4.89 -10.57
N LYS A 109 5.74 5.67 -11.63
CA LYS A 109 7.08 6.00 -12.15
C LYS A 109 7.49 7.47 -11.99
N GLN A 110 6.80 8.24 -11.15
CA GLN A 110 6.95 9.71 -11.07
C GLN A 110 7.78 10.15 -9.86
#